data_AF-A0A5C5VUT9-F1
#
_entry.id   AF-A0A5C5VUT9-F1
#
_cell.length_a   1.000
_cell.length_b   1.000
_cell.length_c   1.000
_cell.angle_alpha   90.00
_cell.angle_beta   90.00
_cell.angle_gamma   90.00
#
_symmetry.space_group_name_H-M   'P 1'
#
loop_
_entity.id
_entity.type
_entity.pdbx_description
1 polymer ?
#
loop_
_entity_poly.entity_id
_entity_poly.type
_entity_poly.pdbx_seq_one_letter_code
_entity_poly.pdbx_strand_id
1 'polypeptide(L)'
;MFELGREHPLRRLLAGLVENTFTAEVGICDPAVTEYVSGLLVDFVHVDRIFRLRTVDGEAIRDLSRMEAEAHLVGGADQSRRARLVNRYIGDFTLFWTGVYPEALRPRCSGADRLREYLLQGKRSYTIASELTPQGEHPPAELLRALSDEFEFCVHGLQLVRGELERLRAESRSN
;
A
#
# COMPACT_ATOMS: atom_id res chain seq x y z
N MET A 1 2.81 -12.76 -17.16
CA MET A 1 1.76 -12.36 -16.20
C MET A 1 1.65 -13.46 -15.15
N PHE A 2 2.36 -13.35 -14.04
CA PHE A 2 2.14 -14.24 -12.90
C PHE A 2 1.17 -13.51 -11.96
N GLU A 3 -0.11 -13.86 -12.03
CA GLU A 3 -1.04 -13.61 -10.93
C GLU A 3 -0.87 -14.79 -9.96
N LEU A 4 -0.43 -14.50 -8.74
CA LEU A 4 -0.41 -15.52 -7.70
C LEU A 4 -1.88 -15.88 -7.41
N GLY A 5 -2.30 -17.06 -7.86
CA GLY A 5 -3.66 -17.54 -7.68
C GLY A 5 -4.08 -17.51 -6.21
N ARG A 6 -5.39 -17.46 -5.94
CA ARG A 6 -5.93 -17.35 -4.58
C ARG A 6 -5.40 -18.42 -3.62
N GLU A 7 -5.05 -19.59 -4.15
CA GLU A 7 -4.52 -20.75 -3.43
C GLU A 7 -3.00 -20.74 -3.26
N HIS A 8 -2.29 -19.71 -3.76
CA HIS A 8 -0.84 -19.65 -3.67
C HIS A 8 -0.40 -19.64 -2.19
N PRO A 9 0.52 -20.54 -1.77
CA PRO A 9 0.90 -20.69 -0.36
C PRO A 9 1.35 -19.38 0.29
N LEU A 10 2.07 -18.52 -0.44
CA LEU A 10 2.48 -17.20 0.06
C LEU A 10 1.30 -16.26 0.31
N ARG A 11 0.26 -16.30 -0.54
CA ARG A 11 -0.94 -15.47 -0.35
C ARG A 11 -1.70 -15.90 0.90
N ARG A 12 -1.85 -17.21 1.11
CA ARG A 12 -2.47 -17.75 2.32
C ARG A 12 -1.68 -17.43 3.59
N LEU A 13 -0.35 -17.55 3.52
CA LEU A 13 0.53 -17.19 4.62
C LEU A 13 0.39 -15.72 5.00
N LEU A 14 0.48 -14.82 4.01
CA LEU A 14 0.37 -13.38 4.24
C LEU A 14 -1.01 -12.99 4.77
N ALA A 15 -2.08 -13.56 4.20
CA ALA A 15 -3.44 -13.34 4.69
C ALA A 15 -3.60 -13.74 6.16
N GLY A 16 -3.16 -14.95 6.53
CA GLY A 16 -3.26 -15.41 7.92
C GLY A 16 -2.43 -14.58 8.90
N LEU A 17 -1.23 -14.13 8.49
CA LEU A 17 -0.40 -13.24 9.31
C LEU A 17 -1.08 -11.88 9.49
N VAL A 18 -1.56 -11.26 8.41
CA VAL A 18 -2.23 -9.96 8.47
C VAL A 18 -3.49 -10.04 9.31
N GLU A 19 -4.38 -11.02 9.08
CA GLU A 19 -5.59 -11.20 9.86
C GLU A 19 -5.29 -11.36 11.36
N ASN A 20 -4.34 -12.23 11.70
CA ASN A 20 -3.95 -12.47 13.09
C ASN A 20 -3.38 -11.21 13.74
N THR A 21 -2.40 -10.56 13.10
CA THR A 21 -1.74 -9.37 13.65
C THR A 21 -2.70 -8.19 13.76
N PHE A 22 -3.53 -7.94 12.75
CA PHE A 22 -4.46 -6.80 12.77
C PHE A 22 -5.54 -6.99 13.85
N THR A 23 -6.04 -8.20 14.03
CA THR A 23 -7.05 -8.50 15.05
C THR A 23 -6.45 -8.51 16.45
N ALA A 24 -5.31 -9.17 16.66
CA ALA A 24 -4.76 -9.42 17.99
C ALA A 24 -3.95 -8.25 18.55
N GLU A 25 -3.18 -7.56 17.70
CA GLU A 25 -2.21 -6.55 18.15
C GLU A 25 -2.65 -5.12 17.82
N VAL A 26 -3.22 -4.90 16.63
CA VAL A 26 -3.58 -3.55 16.16
C VAL A 26 -5.00 -3.15 16.59
N GLY A 27 -5.90 -4.12 16.76
CA GLY A 27 -7.31 -3.89 17.08
C GLY A 27 -8.19 -3.53 15.87
N ILE A 28 -7.68 -3.72 14.65
CA ILE A 28 -8.48 -3.57 13.41
C ILE A 28 -9.14 -4.92 13.11
N CYS A 29 -10.46 -4.96 13.26
CA CYS A 29 -11.28 -6.16 13.03
C CYS A 29 -12.08 -6.11 11.73
N ASP A 30 -11.83 -5.14 10.84
CA ASP A 30 -12.51 -5.02 9.54
C ASP A 30 -11.89 -6.01 8.52
N PRO A 31 -12.64 -7.05 8.08
CA PRO A 31 -12.14 -8.02 7.11
C PRO A 31 -11.81 -7.41 5.74
N ALA A 32 -12.45 -6.29 5.37
CA ALA A 32 -12.17 -5.63 4.11
C ALA A 32 -10.79 -4.96 4.13
N VAL A 33 -10.41 -4.37 5.27
CA VAL A 33 -9.08 -3.78 5.48
C VAL A 33 -8.01 -4.87 5.47
N THR A 34 -8.21 -5.97 6.21
CA THR A 34 -7.22 -7.06 6.27
C THR A 34 -7.03 -7.76 4.92
N GLU A 35 -8.11 -8.04 4.17
CA GLU A 35 -8.01 -8.60 2.82
C GLU A 35 -7.30 -7.62 1.86
N TYR A 36 -7.59 -6.32 1.96
CA TYR A 36 -6.92 -5.31 1.13
C TYR A 36 -5.42 -5.24 1.41
N VAL A 37 -5.03 -5.13 2.68
CA VAL A 37 -3.62 -5.07 3.09
C VAL A 37 -2.88 -6.36 2.72
N SER A 38 -3.51 -7.52 2.88
CA SER A 38 -2.97 -8.81 2.44
C SER A 38 -2.74 -8.84 0.92
N GLY A 39 -3.72 -8.37 0.16
CA GLY A 39 -3.62 -8.23 -1.30
C GLY A 39 -2.50 -7.27 -1.71
N LEU A 40 -2.37 -6.14 -1.03
CA LEU A 40 -1.31 -5.16 -1.23
C LEU A 40 0.07 -5.79 -1.00
N LEU A 41 0.27 -6.54 0.09
CA LEU A 41 1.54 -7.23 0.34
C LEU A 41 1.88 -8.20 -0.80
N VAL A 42 0.92 -9.03 -1.24
CA VAL A 42 1.11 -9.96 -2.37
C VAL A 42 1.48 -9.21 -3.64
N ASP A 43 0.82 -8.08 -3.89
CA ASP A 43 1.05 -7.24 -5.06
C ASP A 43 2.44 -6.60 -5.09
N PHE A 44 3.01 -6.27 -3.93
CA PHE A 44 4.31 -5.59 -3.81
C PHE A 44 5.49 -6.54 -3.49
N VAL A 45 5.23 -7.81 -3.15
CA VAL A 45 6.27 -8.85 -2.98
C VAL A 45 7.01 -9.16 -4.29
N HIS A 46 6.39 -8.92 -5.44
CA HIS A 46 7.12 -8.86 -6.71
C HIS A 46 7.63 -7.44 -6.95
N VAL A 47 8.94 -7.25 -6.81
CA VAL A 47 9.67 -6.00 -7.08
C VAL A 47 9.33 -5.42 -8.48
N ASP A 48 8.87 -6.26 -9.42
CA ASP A 48 8.43 -5.83 -10.75
C ASP A 48 7.06 -5.10 -10.79
N ARG A 49 6.18 -5.27 -9.79
CA ARG A 49 4.87 -4.58 -9.70
C ARG A 49 4.92 -3.22 -9.01
N ILE A 50 6.06 -2.86 -8.42
CA ILE A 50 6.34 -1.54 -7.82
C ILE A 50 6.38 -0.43 -8.89
N PHE A 51 6.30 -0.79 -10.18
CA PHE A 51 6.40 0.13 -11.32
C PHE A 51 5.18 0.05 -12.25
N ARG A 52 3.97 -0.14 -11.70
CA ARG A 52 2.74 -0.25 -12.49
C ARG A 52 2.31 1.08 -13.13
N LEU A 53 2.65 2.23 -12.55
CA LEU A 53 2.39 3.53 -13.17
C LEU A 53 3.47 3.87 -14.20
N ARG A 54 3.00 4.17 -15.41
CA ARG A 54 3.78 4.73 -16.52
C ARG A 54 3.32 6.17 -16.73
N THR A 55 4.24 7.11 -16.96
CA THR A 55 3.86 8.47 -17.37
C THR A 55 3.19 8.48 -18.72
N VAL A 56 2.60 9.62 -19.11
CA VAL A 56 2.13 9.87 -20.49
C VAL A 56 3.19 9.49 -21.54
N ASP A 57 4.48 9.67 -21.23
CA ASP A 57 5.61 9.32 -22.11
C ASP A 57 6.11 7.85 -21.99
N GLY A 58 5.45 7.00 -21.19
CA GLY A 58 5.79 5.56 -21.08
C GLY A 58 6.89 5.20 -20.06
N GLU A 59 7.39 6.15 -19.28
CA GLU A 59 8.43 5.92 -18.27
C GLU A 59 7.86 5.38 -16.96
N ALA A 60 8.56 4.42 -16.34
CA ALA A 60 8.19 3.90 -15.02
C ALA A 60 8.28 5.02 -13.98
N ILE A 61 7.19 5.28 -13.27
CA ILE A 61 7.19 6.31 -12.22
C ILE A 61 7.83 5.71 -10.95
N ARG A 62 9.04 6.16 -10.65
CA ARG A 62 9.84 5.72 -9.48
C ARG A 62 9.86 6.73 -8.33
N ASP A 63 9.30 7.90 -8.57
CA ASP A 63 9.40 9.06 -7.71
C ASP A 63 7.99 9.50 -7.30
N LEU A 64 7.75 9.58 -6.00
CA LEU A 64 6.50 10.07 -5.40
C LEU A 64 6.13 11.44 -5.98
N SER A 65 7.10 12.34 -6.15
CA SER A 65 6.88 13.67 -6.71
C SER A 65 6.43 13.63 -8.18
N ARG A 66 6.85 12.60 -8.93
CA ARG A 66 6.40 12.40 -10.32
C ARG A 66 5.02 11.75 -10.39
N MET A 67 4.66 10.88 -9.43
CA MET A 67 3.29 10.34 -9.31
C MET A 67 2.30 11.46 -8.96
N GLU A 68 2.70 12.37 -8.07
CA GLU A 68 1.93 13.56 -7.71
C GLU A 68 1.68 14.48 -8.90
N ALA A 69 2.74 14.77 -9.66
CA ALA A 69 2.63 15.57 -10.88
C ALA A 69 1.68 14.92 -11.90
N GLU A 70 1.79 13.60 -12.11
CA GLU A 70 0.90 12.86 -13.01
C GLU A 70 -0.57 12.91 -12.54
N ALA A 71 -0.83 12.89 -11.23
CA ALA A 71 -2.18 13.06 -10.70
C ALA A 71 -2.80 14.43 -11.06
N HIS A 72 -1.96 15.45 -11.28
CA HIS A 72 -2.37 16.84 -11.56
C HIS A 72 -2.37 17.19 -13.06
N LEU A 73 -1.69 16.41 -13.92
CA LEU A 73 -1.43 16.76 -15.32
C LEU A 73 -2.45 16.22 -16.35
N VAL A 74 -3.45 15.42 -15.94
CA VAL A 74 -4.34 14.74 -16.88
C VAL A 74 -5.63 15.55 -17.15
N GLY A 75 -5.82 15.99 -18.40
CA GLY A 75 -7.06 16.59 -18.91
C GLY A 75 -7.94 15.59 -19.68
N GLY A 76 -9.28 15.68 -19.53
CA GLY A 76 -10.27 14.91 -20.32
C GLY A 76 -11.39 14.26 -19.50
N ALA A 77 -12.38 13.62 -20.15
CA ALA A 77 -13.54 13.01 -19.51
C ALA A 77 -13.22 11.80 -18.60
N ASP A 78 -12.03 11.20 -18.74
CA ASP A 78 -11.54 10.07 -17.91
C ASP A 78 -10.68 10.55 -16.73
N GLN A 79 -10.72 11.85 -16.41
CA GLN A 79 -9.87 12.51 -15.40
C GLN A 79 -10.11 11.96 -13.99
N SER A 80 -11.35 11.90 -13.51
CA SER A 80 -11.64 11.44 -12.15
C SER A 80 -11.25 9.97 -11.95
N ARG A 81 -11.45 9.13 -12.97
CA ARG A 81 -11.06 7.72 -12.93
C ARG A 81 -9.55 7.55 -12.87
N ARG A 82 -8.80 8.26 -13.72
CA ARG A 82 -7.33 8.23 -13.69
C ARG A 82 -6.77 8.80 -12.39
N ALA A 83 -7.28 9.95 -11.94
CA ALA A 83 -6.87 10.57 -10.69
C ALA A 83 -7.14 9.64 -9.50
N ARG A 84 -8.27 8.93 -9.46
CA ARG A 84 -8.55 7.89 -8.47
C ARG A 84 -7.48 6.80 -8.47
N LEU A 85 -7.17 6.24 -9.65
CA LEU A 85 -6.20 5.15 -9.78
C LEU A 85 -4.79 5.57 -9.34
N VAL A 86 -4.36 6.78 -9.71
CA VAL A 86 -3.06 7.33 -9.29
C VAL A 86 -3.02 7.56 -7.79
N ASN A 87 -4.04 8.19 -7.21
CA ASN A 87 -4.10 8.43 -5.77
C ASN A 87 -4.16 7.12 -4.96
N ARG A 88 -4.96 6.13 -5.40
CA ARG A 88 -4.95 4.80 -4.77
C ARG A 88 -3.56 4.19 -4.80
N TYR A 89 -2.89 4.26 -5.94
CA TYR A 89 -1.53 3.73 -6.07
C TYR A 89 -0.52 4.44 -5.18
N ILE A 90 -0.59 5.77 -5.06
CA ILE A 90 0.25 6.53 -4.12
C ILE A 90 -0.02 6.06 -2.69
N GLY A 91 -1.29 5.88 -2.30
CA GLY A 91 -1.70 5.31 -1.02
C GLY A 91 -1.11 3.92 -0.79
N ASP A 92 -1.26 3.00 -1.74
CA ASP A 92 -0.73 1.63 -1.66
C ASP A 92 0.81 1.64 -1.52
N PHE A 93 1.48 2.43 -2.35
CA PHE A 93 2.93 2.54 -2.39
C PHE A 93 3.49 3.10 -1.08
N THR A 94 2.92 4.20 -0.60
CA THR A 94 3.35 4.81 0.67
C THR A 94 3.06 3.90 1.85
N LEU A 95 1.89 3.26 1.91
CA LEU A 95 1.55 2.29 2.96
C LEU A 95 2.54 1.11 2.99
N PHE A 96 2.87 0.57 1.82
CA PHE A 96 3.87 -0.49 1.71
C PHE A 96 5.25 -0.04 2.22
N TRP A 97 5.77 1.09 1.73
CA TRP A 97 7.12 1.53 2.12
C TRP A 97 7.22 1.94 3.58
N THR A 98 6.21 2.64 4.11
CA THR A 98 6.21 3.08 5.51
C THR A 98 5.96 1.93 6.49
N GLY A 99 5.17 0.92 6.10
CA GLY A 99 4.91 -0.28 6.89
C GLY A 99 6.01 -1.33 6.80
N VAL A 100 6.43 -1.69 5.59
CA VAL A 100 7.36 -2.80 5.37
C VAL A 100 8.82 -2.37 5.43
N TYR A 101 9.19 -1.18 4.93
CA TYR A 101 10.59 -0.73 4.89
C TYR A 101 10.79 0.70 5.40
N PRO A 102 10.30 1.06 6.61
CA PRO A 102 10.41 2.42 7.15
C PRO A 102 11.86 2.91 7.22
N GLU A 103 12.82 2.02 7.45
CA GLU A 103 14.25 2.33 7.52
C GLU A 103 14.82 2.87 6.20
N ALA A 104 14.25 2.50 5.06
CA ALA A 104 14.67 3.01 3.75
C ALA A 104 14.28 4.48 3.54
N LEU A 105 13.28 4.96 4.31
CA LEU A 105 12.78 6.32 4.27
C LEU A 105 13.43 7.22 5.32
N ARG A 106 14.15 6.66 6.30
CA ARG A 106 14.80 7.46 7.33
C ARG A 106 16.02 8.22 6.76
N PRO A 107 16.20 9.50 7.11
CA PRO A 107 17.38 10.24 6.71
C PRO A 107 18.66 9.58 7.24
N ARG A 108 19.66 9.37 6.39
CA ARG A 108 21.00 8.88 6.82
C ARG A 108 21.85 10.00 7.42
N CYS A 109 21.49 11.26 7.17
CA CYS A 109 22.06 12.50 7.73
C CYS A 109 20.93 13.51 7.94
N SER A 110 21.19 14.71 8.48
CA SER A 110 20.23 15.79 8.81
C SER A 110 19.43 16.37 7.62
N GLY A 111 18.72 15.51 6.88
CA GLY A 111 17.81 15.85 5.80
C GLY A 111 16.35 15.75 6.22
N ALA A 112 15.46 16.16 5.31
CA ALA A 112 14.02 16.14 5.51
C ALA A 112 13.51 14.73 5.85
N ASP A 113 12.58 14.65 6.81
CA ASP A 113 11.96 13.41 7.27
C ASP A 113 10.99 12.86 6.21
N ARG A 114 11.53 12.11 5.25
CA ARG A 114 10.76 11.48 4.16
C ARG A 114 9.71 10.50 4.67
N LEU A 115 9.93 9.91 5.86
CA LEU A 115 8.93 9.03 6.47
C LEU A 115 7.65 9.81 6.78
N ARG A 116 7.78 10.99 7.41
CA ARG A 116 6.64 11.87 7.70
C ARG A 116 5.92 12.32 6.43
N GLU A 117 6.67 12.66 5.37
CA GLU A 117 6.09 13.03 4.08
C GLU A 117 5.27 11.89 3.48
N TYR A 118 5.80 10.66 3.48
CA TYR A 118 5.09 9.49 2.97
C TYR A 118 3.84 9.17 3.77
N LEU A 119 3.89 9.29 5.11
CA LEU A 119 2.73 9.08 5.98
C LEU A 119 1.60 10.07 5.66
N LEU A 120 1.93 11.37 5.57
CA LEU A 120 0.96 12.41 5.23
C LEU A 120 0.39 12.21 3.83
N GLN A 121 1.25 11.86 2.89
CA GLN A 121 0.86 11.72 1.50
C GLN A 121 0.00 10.48 1.25
N GLY A 122 0.29 9.36 1.91
CA GLY A 122 -0.52 8.15 1.82
C GLY A 122 -1.95 8.36 2.33
N LYS A 123 -2.09 8.96 3.51
CA LYS A 123 -3.39 9.37 4.08
C LYS A 123 -4.18 10.23 3.10
N ARG A 124 -3.55 11.32 2.64
CA ARG A 124 -4.19 12.25 1.71
C ARG A 124 -4.62 11.56 0.42
N SER A 125 -3.77 10.69 -0.12
CA SER A 125 -4.04 10.02 -1.39
C SER A 125 -5.20 9.04 -1.26
N TYR A 126 -5.31 8.29 -0.16
CA TYR A 126 -6.49 7.45 0.07
C TYR A 126 -7.77 8.26 0.29
N THR A 127 -7.70 9.41 0.99
CA THR A 127 -8.84 10.34 1.09
C THR A 127 -9.31 10.78 -0.31
N ILE A 128 -8.41 11.28 -1.16
CA ILE A 128 -8.75 11.72 -2.52
C ILE A 128 -9.28 10.55 -3.36
N ALA A 129 -8.66 9.38 -3.27
CA ALA A 129 -9.12 8.20 -3.99
C ALA A 129 -10.53 7.80 -3.56
N SER A 130 -10.86 7.89 -2.27
CA SER A 130 -12.21 7.61 -1.76
C SER A 130 -13.24 8.60 -2.31
N GLU A 131 -12.94 9.89 -2.33
CA GLU A 131 -13.82 10.96 -2.86
C GLU A 131 -14.07 10.81 -4.37
N LEU A 132 -13.08 10.31 -5.10
CA LEU A 132 -13.17 10.08 -6.54
C LEU A 132 -13.75 8.70 -6.91
N THR A 133 -14.14 7.87 -5.93
CA THR A 133 -14.66 6.52 -6.17
C THR A 133 -16.19 6.54 -6.38
N PRO A 134 -16.69 6.19 -7.59
CA PRO A 134 -18.12 6.06 -7.83
C PRO A 134 -18.72 4.85 -7.09
N GLN A 135 -20.04 4.87 -6.88
CA GLN A 135 -20.76 3.71 -6.35
C GLN A 135 -20.57 2.48 -7.24
N GLY A 136 -20.32 1.32 -6.62
CA GLY A 136 -20.14 0.03 -7.31
C GLY A 136 -18.72 -0.23 -7.84
N GLU A 137 -17.80 0.72 -7.70
CA GLU A 137 -16.39 0.53 -8.09
C GLU A 137 -15.61 -0.20 -6.97
N HIS A 138 -14.64 -1.04 -7.34
CA HIS A 138 -13.78 -1.76 -6.39
C HIS A 138 -12.32 -1.22 -6.38
N PRO A 139 -11.64 -1.13 -5.23
CA PRO A 139 -12.22 -1.15 -3.88
C PRO A 139 -13.22 0.01 -3.69
N PRO A 140 -14.23 -0.17 -2.82
CA PRO A 140 -15.26 0.83 -2.63
C PRO A 140 -14.75 2.03 -1.81
N ALA A 141 -15.45 3.14 -1.88
CA ALA A 141 -15.05 4.41 -1.29
C ALA A 141 -14.83 4.30 0.23
N GLU A 142 -15.71 3.58 0.92
CA GLU A 142 -15.65 3.36 2.37
C GLU A 142 -14.38 2.64 2.80
N LEU A 143 -13.89 1.67 2.02
CA LEU A 143 -12.66 0.96 2.32
C LEU A 143 -11.45 1.87 2.14
N LEU A 144 -11.41 2.65 1.05
CA LEU A 144 -10.34 3.63 0.83
C LEU A 144 -10.34 4.70 1.93
N ARG A 145 -11.53 5.10 2.41
CA ARG A 145 -11.67 6.03 3.53
C ARG A 145 -11.16 5.42 4.84
N ALA A 146 -11.53 4.18 5.15
CA ALA A 146 -11.02 3.46 6.31
C ALA A 146 -9.49 3.35 6.29
N LEU A 147 -8.89 2.99 5.15
CA LEU A 147 -7.42 2.95 4.97
C LEU A 147 -6.75 4.31 5.21
N SER A 148 -7.43 5.41 4.86
CA SER A 148 -6.94 6.76 5.16
C SER A 148 -7.00 7.06 6.65
N ASP A 149 -8.13 6.78 7.29
CA ASP A 149 -8.40 7.13 8.69
C ASP A 149 -7.52 6.27 9.63
N GLU A 150 -7.34 5.00 9.30
CA GLU A 150 -6.55 4.03 10.06
C GLU A 150 -5.12 3.86 9.52
N PHE A 151 -4.65 4.76 8.67
CA PHE A 151 -3.39 4.58 7.93
C PHE A 151 -2.19 4.26 8.82
N GLU A 152 -2.03 4.99 9.94
CA GLU A 152 -0.91 4.76 10.87
C GLU A 152 -1.02 3.42 11.60
N PHE A 153 -2.25 2.97 11.90
CA PHE A 153 -2.48 1.63 12.46
C PHE A 153 -2.17 0.55 11.43
N CYS A 154 -2.54 0.75 10.16
CA CYS A 154 -2.17 -0.15 9.07
C CYS A 154 -0.66 -0.22 8.87
N VAL A 155 0.04 0.93 8.96
CA VAL A 155 1.52 0.99 8.93
C VAL A 155 2.11 0.18 10.08
N HIS A 156 1.61 0.38 11.30
CA HIS A 156 2.09 -0.36 12.46
C HIS A 156 1.83 -1.88 12.33
N GLY A 157 0.64 -2.27 11.89
CA GLY A 157 0.30 -3.67 11.61
C GLY A 157 1.23 -4.31 10.58
N LEU A 158 1.58 -3.58 9.51
CA LEU A 158 2.53 -4.04 8.50
C LEU A 158 3.95 -4.23 9.05
N GLN A 159 4.38 -3.39 10.00
CA GLN A 159 5.68 -3.56 10.67
C GLN A 159 5.71 -4.83 11.52
N LEU A 160 4.62 -5.12 12.24
CA LEU A 160 4.46 -6.35 13.02
C LEU A 160 4.43 -7.59 12.12
N VAL A 161 3.64 -7.56 11.04
CA VAL A 161 3.58 -8.65 10.04
C VAL A 161 4.96 -8.94 9.45
N ARG A 162 5.75 -7.90 9.15
CA ARG A 162 7.14 -8.08 8.71
C ARG A 162 7.99 -8.78 9.76
N GLY A 163 7.91 -8.35 11.02
CA GLY A 163 8.66 -8.98 12.12
C GLY A 163 8.33 -10.47 12.25
N GLU A 164 7.05 -10.82 12.16
CA GLU A 164 6.60 -12.22 12.16
C GLU A 164 7.14 -13.02 10.98
N LEU A 165 7.15 -12.42 9.78
CA LEU A 165 7.73 -13.07 8.60
C LEU A 165 9.24 -13.30 8.74
N GLU A 166 9.97 -12.35 9.32
CA GLU A 166 11.41 -12.48 9.60
C GLU A 166 11.68 -13.59 10.63
N ARG A 167 10.85 -13.69 11.68
CA ARG A 167 10.89 -14.76 12.68
C ARG A 167 10.70 -16.14 12.05
N LEU A 168 9.62 -16.33 11.28
CA LEU A 168 9.34 -17.59 10.58
C LEU A 168 10.47 -18.01 9.63
N ARG A 169 11.09 -17.04 8.95
CA ARG A 169 12.26 -17.27 8.07
C ARG A 169 13.52 -17.65 8.83
N ALA A 170 13.70 -17.21 10.07
CA ALA A 170 14.83 -17.58 10.91
C ALA A 170 14.66 -19.01 11.45
N GLU A 171 13.45 -19.35 11.89
CA GLU A 171 13.08 -20.71 12.35
C GLU A 171 13.25 -21.74 11.23
N SER A 172 12.80 -21.43 10.01
CA SER A 172 12.94 -22.31 8.84
C SER A 172 14.39 -22.51 8.37
N ARG A 173 15.33 -21.65 8.80
CA ARG A 173 16.77 -21.77 8.48
C ARG A 173 17.57 -22.47 9.57
N SER A 174 16.99 -22.62 10.75
CA SER A 174 17.60 -23.29 11.90
C SER A 174 17.21 -24.77 12.00
N ASN A 175 16.38 -25.24 11.05
CA ASN A 175 15.83 -26.59 10.93
C ASN A 175 16.26 -27.17 9.58
#